data_AF-A0A2E3TVQ7-F1
#
_entry.id   AF-A0A2E3TVQ7-F1
#
_cell.length_a   1.000
_cell.length_b   1.000
_cell.length_c   1.000
_cell.angle_alpha   90.00
_cell.angle_beta   90.00
_cell.angle_gamma   90.00
#
_symmetry.space_group_name_H-M   'P 1'
#
loop_
_entity.id
_entity.type
_entity.pdbx_description
1 polymer ?
#
loop_
_entity_poly.entity_id
_entity_poly.type
_entity_poly.pdbx_seq_one_letter_code
_entity_poly.pdbx_strand_id
1 'polypeptide(L)'
;MHASCLRLLFEDQRLLVGMLTVWTVLSSAVCYYIMLVDHSPFLSFGPNTRTVLFGVKLDSWFKWWVVAIYTFISTTIAAFASDAIVPWVTNTIQDHKTKYIPYPPWVCIVIIQLFTVYAVIMSVIGLFVALSQVDFMIIRLAADLIVNHVTTLYFVHGKIVDAARYREWTEGSELTHLCKNCTSETDAEAVCNET
;
A
#
# COMPACT_ATOMS: atom_id res chain seq x y z
N MET A 1 -15.81 -20.42 -18.65
CA MET A 1 -15.99 -18.98 -18.93
C MET A 1 -15.60 -18.07 -17.75
N HIS A 2 -16.00 -18.38 -16.51
CA HIS A 2 -15.58 -17.59 -15.33
C HIS A 2 -14.06 -17.56 -15.10
N ALA A 3 -13.35 -18.69 -15.26
CA ALA A 3 -11.91 -18.77 -14.99
C ALA A 3 -11.03 -17.96 -15.97
N SER A 4 -11.42 -17.89 -17.25
CA SER A 4 -10.67 -17.14 -18.27
C SER A 4 -10.80 -15.63 -18.08
N CYS A 5 -11.98 -15.15 -17.68
CA CYS A 5 -12.21 -13.74 -17.36
C CYS A 5 -11.41 -13.34 -16.11
N LEU A 6 -11.36 -14.21 -15.09
CA LEU A 6 -10.58 -13.99 -13.87
C LEU A 6 -9.07 -13.89 -14.16
N ARG A 7 -8.56 -14.71 -15.08
CA ARG A 7 -7.14 -14.66 -15.51
C ARG A 7 -6.80 -13.37 -16.24
N LEU A 8 -7.63 -12.96 -17.22
CA LEU A 8 -7.49 -11.67 -17.91
C LEU A 8 -7.52 -10.48 -16.94
N LEU A 9 -8.36 -10.55 -15.90
CA LEU A 9 -8.47 -9.51 -14.88
C LEU A 9 -7.24 -9.41 -13.98
N PHE A 10 -6.57 -10.53 -13.72
CA PHE A 10 -5.30 -10.56 -12.98
C PHE A 10 -4.08 -10.18 -13.84
N GLU A 11 -4.11 -10.48 -15.14
CA GLU A 11 -3.03 -10.14 -16.06
C GLU A 11 -2.98 -8.62 -16.35
N ASP A 12 -4.13 -7.96 -16.45
CA ASP A 12 -4.21 -6.51 -16.66
C ASP A 12 -4.42 -5.74 -15.33
N GLN A 13 -3.31 -5.36 -14.69
CA GLN A 13 -3.30 -4.52 -13.48
C GLN A 13 -4.14 -3.23 -13.61
N ARG A 14 -4.26 -2.69 -14.84
CA ARG A 14 -5.04 -1.48 -15.13
C ARG A 14 -6.54 -1.70 -14.95
N LEU A 15 -7.04 -2.85 -15.37
CA LEU A 15 -8.46 -3.18 -15.30
C LEU A 15 -8.87 -3.44 -13.84
N LEU A 16 -7.99 -4.08 -13.06
CA LEU A 16 -8.14 -4.26 -11.63
C LEU A 16 -8.20 -2.92 -10.88
N VAL A 17 -7.27 -1.99 -11.15
CA VAL A 17 -7.29 -0.64 -10.56
C VAL A 17 -8.55 0.14 -10.96
N GLY A 18 -8.99 0.01 -12.21
CA GLY A 18 -10.24 0.60 -12.69
C GLY A 18 -11.46 0.10 -11.90
N MET A 19 -11.57 -1.21 -11.70
CA MET A 19 -12.65 -1.80 -10.90
C MET A 19 -12.62 -1.35 -9.44
N LEU A 20 -11.44 -1.32 -8.81
CA LEU A 20 -11.29 -0.82 -7.44
C LEU A 20 -11.68 0.65 -7.31
N THR A 21 -11.37 1.46 -8.33
CA THR A 21 -11.74 2.88 -8.37
C THR A 21 -13.26 3.03 -8.45
N VAL A 22 -13.92 2.30 -9.35
CA VAL A 22 -15.39 2.30 -9.48
C VAL A 22 -16.05 1.88 -8.18
N TRP A 23 -15.56 0.81 -7.55
CA TRP A 23 -16.07 0.34 -6.26
C TRP A 23 -15.89 1.36 -5.14
N THR A 24 -14.72 2.00 -5.08
CA THR A 24 -14.45 3.08 -4.11
C THR A 24 -15.41 4.25 -4.32
N VAL A 25 -15.60 4.72 -5.56
CA VAL A 25 -16.52 5.82 -5.87
C VAL A 25 -17.95 5.47 -5.49
N LEU A 26 -18.41 4.25 -5.81
CA LEU A 26 -19.75 3.80 -5.45
C LEU A 26 -19.95 3.76 -3.92
N SER A 27 -18.99 3.19 -3.20
CA SER A 27 -19.02 3.10 -1.73
C SER A 27 -19.01 4.48 -1.09
N SER A 28 -18.15 5.39 -1.57
CA SER A 28 -18.11 6.78 -1.11
C SER A 28 -19.41 7.53 -1.38
N ALA A 29 -20.05 7.30 -2.53
CA ALA A 29 -21.34 7.93 -2.87
C ALA A 29 -22.47 7.48 -1.94
N VAL A 30 -22.54 6.18 -1.60
CA VAL A 30 -23.51 5.64 -0.64
C VAL A 30 -23.29 6.22 0.74
N CYS A 31 -22.04 6.23 1.23
CA CYS A 31 -21.69 6.83 2.52
C CYS A 31 -22.05 8.32 2.57
N TYR A 32 -21.75 9.07 1.51
CA TYR A 32 -22.08 10.49 1.39
C TYR A 32 -23.59 10.72 1.47
N TYR A 33 -24.39 9.93 0.74
CA TYR A 33 -25.85 10.03 0.76
C TYR A 33 -26.42 9.81 2.17
N ILE A 34 -25.97 8.76 2.87
CA ILE A 34 -26.40 8.47 4.25
C ILE A 34 -26.03 9.63 5.19
N MET A 35 -24.79 10.13 5.10
CA MET A 35 -24.33 11.23 5.94
C MET A 35 -25.07 12.55 5.69
N LEU A 36 -25.53 12.78 4.45
CA LEU A 36 -26.33 13.94 4.07
C LEU A 36 -27.73 13.88 4.69
N VAL A 37 -28.37 12.71 4.62
CA VAL A 37 -29.71 12.48 5.22
C VAL A 37 -29.68 12.63 6.74
N ASP A 38 -28.65 12.13 7.40
CA ASP A 38 -28.53 12.16 8.86
C ASP A 38 -28.03 13.51 9.42
N HIS A 39 -27.78 14.52 8.57
CA HIS A 39 -27.18 15.81 8.94
C HIS A 39 -25.92 15.64 9.82
N SER A 40 -25.05 14.71 9.43
CA SER A 40 -23.91 14.32 10.26
C SER A 40 -22.91 15.47 10.45
N PRO A 41 -22.43 15.72 11.70
CA PRO A 41 -21.36 16.69 11.95
C PRO A 41 -20.03 16.31 11.29
N PHE A 42 -19.90 15.08 10.77
CA PHE A 42 -18.74 14.61 10.04
C PHE A 42 -18.49 15.36 8.72
N LEU A 43 -19.55 15.85 8.06
CA LEU A 43 -19.49 16.64 6.83
C LEU A 43 -19.26 18.14 7.06
N SER A 44 -19.03 18.56 8.31
CA SER A 44 -18.77 19.96 8.63
C SER A 44 -17.33 20.32 8.29
N PHE A 45 -17.15 21.33 7.44
CA PHE A 45 -15.85 21.91 7.14
C PHE A 45 -15.47 22.97 8.18
N GLY A 46 -14.23 22.89 8.68
CA GLY A 46 -13.65 23.84 9.63
C GLY A 46 -13.90 23.50 11.11
N PRO A 47 -13.58 24.45 12.02
CA PRO A 47 -13.73 24.23 13.45
C PRO A 47 -15.20 24.03 13.82
N ASN A 48 -15.49 22.89 14.45
CA ASN A 48 -16.83 22.52 14.89
C ASN A 48 -16.80 22.24 16.39
N THR A 49 -17.63 22.94 17.15
CA THR A 49 -17.76 22.79 18.61
C THR A 49 -18.28 21.40 19.03
N ARG A 50 -18.86 20.64 18.09
CA ARG A 50 -19.34 19.27 18.29
C ARG A 50 -18.28 18.21 18.03
N THR A 51 -17.18 18.55 17.37
CA THR A 51 -16.10 17.59 17.09
C THR A 51 -15.15 17.54 18.28
N VAL A 52 -15.04 16.34 18.86
CA VAL A 52 -14.14 16.05 19.97
C VAL A 52 -13.08 15.07 19.48
N LEU A 53 -11.83 15.51 19.45
CA LEU A 53 -10.69 14.67 19.12
C LEU A 53 -9.90 14.37 20.41
N PHE A 54 -9.80 13.10 20.80
CA PHE A 54 -9.15 12.67 22.05
C PHE A 54 -9.61 13.42 23.31
N GLY A 55 -10.91 13.76 23.38
CA GLY A 55 -11.48 14.51 24.51
C GLY A 55 -11.31 16.03 24.44
N VAL A 56 -10.60 16.56 23.43
CA VAL A 56 -10.41 18.01 23.22
C VAL A 56 -11.39 18.51 22.15
N LYS A 57 -12.12 19.59 22.46
CA LYS A 57 -13.00 20.26 21.50
C LYS A 57 -12.19 21.11 20.51
N LEU A 58 -12.45 20.92 19.23
CA LEU A 58 -11.88 21.69 18.11
C LEU A 58 -12.72 22.94 17.82
N ASP A 59 -12.74 23.86 18.78
CA ASP A 59 -13.56 25.09 18.74
C ASP A 59 -12.88 26.30 18.09
N SER A 60 -11.58 26.21 17.78
CA SER A 60 -10.78 27.32 17.27
C SER A 60 -9.97 26.92 16.04
N TRP A 61 -9.86 27.85 15.09
CA TRP A 61 -9.01 27.73 13.90
C TRP A 61 -7.55 27.43 14.25
N PHE A 62 -7.04 27.96 15.37
CA PHE A 62 -5.68 27.67 15.80
C PHE A 62 -5.50 26.18 16.15
N LYS A 63 -6.42 25.63 16.96
CA LYS A 63 -6.40 24.20 17.33
C LYS A 63 -6.57 23.33 16.08
N TRP A 64 -7.44 23.75 15.17
CA TRP A 64 -7.67 23.07 13.90
C TRP A 64 -6.39 23.00 13.04
N TRP A 65 -5.69 24.11 12.84
CA TRP A 65 -4.44 24.13 12.06
C TRP A 65 -3.33 23.29 12.68
N VAL A 66 -3.20 23.31 14.01
CA VAL A 66 -2.22 22.45 14.70
C VAL A 66 -2.50 20.97 14.43
N VAL A 67 -3.76 20.55 14.54
CA VAL A 67 -4.14 19.16 14.24
C VAL A 67 -3.96 18.85 12.75
N ALA A 68 -4.36 19.75 11.86
CA ALA A 68 -4.22 19.58 10.41
C ALA A 68 -2.74 19.36 10.00
N ILE A 69 -1.84 20.21 10.49
CA ILE A 69 -0.40 20.10 10.22
C ILE A 69 0.17 18.82 10.83
N TYR A 70 -0.19 18.51 12.08
CA TYR A 70 0.21 17.26 12.72
C TYR A 70 -0.23 16.05 11.89
N THR A 71 -1.51 15.99 11.49
CA THR A 71 -2.06 14.90 10.67
C THR A 71 -1.33 14.79 9.34
N PHE A 72 -1.06 15.91 8.66
CA PHE A 72 -0.34 15.91 7.40
C PHE A 72 1.08 15.34 7.53
N ILE A 73 1.87 15.85 8.47
CA ILE A 73 3.26 15.39 8.71
C ILE A 73 3.26 13.92 9.15
N SER A 74 2.40 13.59 10.10
CA SER A 74 2.25 12.25 10.67
C SER A 74 1.90 11.22 9.60
N THR A 75 0.99 11.56 8.70
CA THR A 75 0.61 10.73 7.54
C THR A 75 1.76 10.61 6.55
N THR A 76 2.43 11.72 6.22
CA THR A 76 3.57 11.73 5.29
C THR A 76 4.68 10.79 5.76
N ILE A 77 5.04 10.84 7.05
CA ILE A 77 6.07 9.97 7.63
C ILE A 77 5.61 8.51 7.60
N ALA A 78 4.35 8.22 7.94
CA ALA A 78 3.83 6.86 7.95
C ALA A 78 3.79 6.24 6.56
N ALA A 79 3.37 7.01 5.55
CA ALA A 79 3.38 6.60 4.15
C ALA A 79 4.81 6.35 3.66
N PHE A 80 5.72 7.29 3.92
CA PHE A 80 7.12 7.18 3.49
C PHE A 80 7.82 5.98 4.15
N ALA A 81 7.61 5.79 5.46
CA ALA A 81 8.16 4.65 6.18
C ALA A 81 7.63 3.33 5.61
N SER A 82 6.35 3.26 5.25
CA SER A 82 5.76 2.07 4.64
C SER A 82 6.35 1.80 3.25
N ASP A 83 6.42 2.82 2.40
CA ASP A 83 6.95 2.72 1.04
C ASP A 83 8.45 2.41 0.99
N ALA A 84 9.23 2.80 1.99
CA ALA A 84 10.66 2.53 2.06
C ALA A 84 11.00 1.21 2.78
N ILE A 85 10.38 0.96 3.93
CA ILE A 85 10.74 -0.15 4.81
C ILE A 85 10.09 -1.45 4.35
N VAL A 86 8.82 -1.43 3.93
CA VAL A 86 8.11 -2.67 3.54
C VAL A 86 8.82 -3.35 2.36
N PRO A 87 9.16 -2.66 1.25
CA PRO A 87 9.89 -3.30 0.16
C PRO A 87 11.27 -3.79 0.56
N TRP A 88 11.96 -3.11 1.46
CA TRP A 88 13.26 -3.57 1.99
C TRP A 88 13.09 -4.87 2.79
N VAL A 89 12.10 -4.94 3.68
CA VAL A 89 11.79 -6.15 4.46
C VAL A 89 11.42 -7.30 3.53
N THR A 90 10.51 -7.09 2.58
CA THR A 90 10.00 -8.17 1.72
C THR A 90 11.06 -8.67 0.75
N ASN A 91 11.82 -7.77 0.10
CA ASN A 91 12.76 -8.17 -0.96
C ASN A 91 14.15 -8.52 -0.43
N THR A 92 14.57 -8.00 0.74
CA THR A 92 15.92 -8.23 1.28
C THR A 92 15.92 -9.26 2.41
N ILE A 93 14.94 -9.22 3.31
CA ILE A 93 14.93 -10.07 4.51
C ILE A 93 14.07 -11.32 4.30
N GLN A 94 12.86 -11.16 3.76
CA GLN A 94 11.89 -12.25 3.61
C GLN A 94 12.06 -13.05 2.31
N ASP A 95 12.81 -12.53 1.34
CA ASP A 95 13.08 -13.27 0.10
C ASP A 95 14.08 -14.39 0.36
N HIS A 96 13.62 -15.64 0.19
CA HIS A 96 14.42 -16.86 0.31
C HIS A 96 15.54 -16.96 -0.73
N LYS A 97 15.51 -16.14 -1.79
CA LYS A 97 16.59 -16.06 -2.79
C LYS A 97 17.75 -15.19 -2.33
N THR A 98 17.54 -14.33 -1.34
CA THR A 98 18.56 -13.41 -0.84
C THR A 98 19.47 -14.12 0.16
N LYS A 99 20.69 -14.44 -0.27
CA LYS A 99 21.69 -15.16 0.54
C LYS A 99 22.48 -14.25 1.49
N TYR A 100 22.52 -12.94 1.21
CA TYR A 100 23.33 -11.97 1.94
C TYR A 100 22.44 -10.89 2.55
N ILE A 101 22.53 -10.73 3.87
CA ILE A 101 21.84 -9.67 4.62
C ILE A 101 22.83 -8.57 5.03
N PRO A 102 22.42 -7.29 4.98
CA PRO A 102 23.32 -6.17 5.29
C PRO A 102 23.63 -6.01 6.79
N TYR A 103 22.80 -6.60 7.66
CA TYR A 103 22.92 -6.49 9.12
C TYR A 103 22.86 -7.88 9.76
N PRO A 104 23.37 -8.05 10.99
CA PRO A 104 23.20 -9.30 11.70
C PRO A 104 21.71 -9.61 11.97
N PRO A 105 21.31 -10.90 12.08
CA PRO A 105 19.91 -11.30 12.15
C PRO A 105 19.11 -10.63 13.27
N TRP A 106 19.72 -10.42 14.44
CA TRP A 106 19.06 -9.80 15.59
C TRP A 106 18.69 -8.34 15.32
N VAL A 107 19.54 -7.58 14.60
CA VAL A 107 19.25 -6.19 14.22
C VAL A 107 18.07 -6.15 13.26
N CYS A 108 18.03 -7.07 12.29
CA CYS A 108 16.92 -7.17 11.34
C CYS A 108 15.59 -7.42 12.07
N ILE A 109 15.57 -8.34 13.04
CA ILE A 109 14.38 -8.62 13.85
C ILE A 109 13.96 -7.37 14.64
N VAL A 110 14.90 -6.68 15.30
CA VAL A 110 14.58 -5.47 16.07
C VAL A 110 14.01 -4.37 15.18
N ILE A 111 14.57 -4.13 14.00
CA ILE A 111 14.07 -3.14 13.04
C ILE A 111 12.62 -3.47 12.64
N ILE A 112 12.34 -4.73 12.29
CA ILE A 112 10.99 -5.16 11.89
C ILE A 112 9.99 -5.01 13.04
N GLN A 113 10.38 -5.38 14.26
CA GLN A 113 9.50 -5.26 15.44
C GLN A 113 9.19 -3.80 15.77
N LEU A 114 10.21 -2.93 15.78
CA LEU A 114 10.01 -1.49 16.03
C LEU A 114 9.13 -0.85 14.94
N PHE A 115 9.37 -1.20 13.68
CA PHE A 115 8.53 -0.73 12.57
C PHE A 115 7.08 -1.20 12.70
N THR A 116 6.86 -2.46 13.10
CA THR A 116 5.51 -3.01 13.30
C THR A 116 4.77 -2.30 14.43
N VAL A 117 5.43 -2.07 15.57
CA VAL A 117 4.85 -1.33 16.69
C VAL A 117 4.48 0.09 16.27
N TYR A 118 5.39 0.78 15.58
CA TYR A 118 5.14 2.10 15.02
C TYR A 118 3.92 2.09 14.09
N ALA A 119 3.87 1.18 13.12
CA ALA A 119 2.79 1.08 12.14
C ALA A 119 1.43 0.85 12.81
N VAL A 120 1.36 -0.03 13.82
CA VAL A 120 0.13 -0.28 14.56
C VAL A 120 -0.33 0.97 15.32
N ILE A 121 0.55 1.63 16.08
CA ILE A 121 0.21 2.85 16.82
C ILE A 121 -0.30 3.95 15.87
N MET A 122 0.41 4.15 14.76
CA MET A 122 0.05 5.14 13.75
C MET A 122 -1.27 4.82 13.04
N SER A 123 -1.57 3.55 12.80
CA SER A 123 -2.84 3.14 12.20
C SER A 123 -4.04 3.45 13.11
N VAL A 124 -3.89 3.27 14.43
CA VAL A 124 -4.94 3.58 15.41
C VAL A 124 -5.17 5.08 15.50
N ILE A 125 -4.10 5.88 15.61
CA ILE A 125 -4.20 7.34 15.63
C ILE A 125 -4.82 7.86 14.32
N GLY A 126 -4.37 7.33 13.18
CA GLY A 126 -4.90 7.65 11.87
C GLY A 126 -6.40 7.35 11.74
N LEU A 127 -6.85 6.23 12.29
CA LEU A 127 -8.27 5.86 12.32
C LEU A 127 -9.11 6.86 13.13
N PHE A 128 -8.67 7.21 14.34
CA PHE A 128 -9.39 8.19 15.18
C PHE A 128 -9.50 9.56 14.50
N VAL A 129 -8.43 10.01 13.85
CA VAL A 129 -8.43 11.27 13.10
C VAL A 129 -9.35 11.18 11.88
N ALA A 130 -9.30 10.08 11.12
CA ALA A 130 -10.15 9.89 9.94
C ALA A 130 -11.65 9.82 10.29
N LEU A 131 -12.01 9.31 11.48
CA LEU A 131 -13.39 9.25 11.97
C LEU A 131 -13.89 10.57 12.57
N SER A 132 -13.01 11.56 12.77
CA SER A 132 -13.39 12.81 13.45
C SER A 132 -14.12 13.80 12.54
N GLN A 133 -13.59 14.07 11.34
CA GLN A 133 -14.14 14.97 10.33
C GLN A 133 -13.62 14.61 8.93
N VAL A 134 -14.41 14.94 7.90
CA VAL A 134 -14.03 14.75 6.49
C VAL A 134 -12.79 15.57 6.09
N ASP A 135 -12.57 16.74 6.69
CA ASP A 135 -11.43 17.62 6.38
C ASP A 135 -10.08 16.94 6.62
N PHE A 136 -9.93 16.29 7.78
CA PHE A 136 -8.70 15.58 8.14
C PHE A 136 -8.50 14.34 7.27
N MET A 137 -9.59 13.70 6.82
CA MET A 137 -9.54 12.61 5.86
C MET A 137 -9.01 13.09 4.50
N ILE A 138 -9.45 14.26 4.02
CA ILE A 138 -8.96 14.84 2.76
C ILE A 138 -7.47 15.22 2.88
N ILE A 139 -7.06 15.85 3.99
CA ILE A 139 -5.65 16.18 4.24
C ILE A 139 -4.78 14.92 4.25
N ARG A 140 -5.26 13.85 4.89
CA ARG A 140 -4.59 12.56 4.94
C ARG A 140 -4.46 11.95 3.53
N LEU A 141 -5.55 11.91 2.77
CA LEU A 141 -5.56 11.42 1.40
C LEU A 141 -4.57 12.19 0.52
N ALA A 142 -4.51 13.53 0.65
CA ALA A 142 -3.57 14.36 -0.08
C ALA A 142 -2.11 14.03 0.29
N ALA A 143 -1.81 13.88 1.58
CA ALA A 143 -0.47 13.49 2.04
C ALA A 143 -0.05 12.12 1.48
N ASP A 144 -0.91 11.11 1.56
CA ASP A 144 -0.65 9.77 1.03
C ASP A 144 -0.42 9.82 -0.49
N LEU A 145 -1.24 10.56 -1.25
CA LEU A 145 -1.08 10.72 -2.69
C LEU A 145 0.25 11.40 -3.07
N ILE A 146 0.64 12.45 -2.34
CA ILE A 146 1.91 13.16 -2.57
C ILE A 146 3.08 12.21 -2.34
N VAL A 147 3.11 11.51 -1.20
CA VAL A 147 4.20 10.59 -0.88
C VAL A 147 4.27 9.48 -1.90
N ASN A 148 3.15 8.80 -2.17
CA ASN A 148 3.09 7.71 -3.14
C ASN A 148 3.55 8.15 -4.54
N HIS A 149 3.21 9.38 -4.94
CA HIS A 149 3.65 9.91 -6.23
C HIS A 149 5.16 10.13 -6.25
N VAL A 150 5.73 10.74 -5.21
CA VAL A 150 7.17 11.01 -5.09
C VAL A 150 7.97 9.71 -4.99
N THR A 151 7.54 8.76 -4.15
CA THR A 151 8.21 7.46 -3.97
C THR A 151 8.16 6.66 -5.27
N THR A 152 7.01 6.62 -5.94
CA THR A 152 6.88 5.94 -7.24
C THR A 152 7.78 6.58 -8.29
N LEU A 153 7.82 7.92 -8.38
CA LEU A 153 8.72 8.60 -9.31
C LEU A 153 10.19 8.27 -9.02
N TYR A 154 10.58 8.25 -7.75
CA TYR A 154 11.94 7.87 -7.35
C TYR A 154 12.28 6.44 -7.77
N PHE A 155 11.39 5.46 -7.55
CA PHE A 155 11.61 4.07 -7.93
C PHE A 155 11.51 3.79 -9.45
N VAL A 156 10.82 4.65 -10.20
CA VAL A 156 10.72 4.55 -11.65
C VAL A 156 11.89 5.27 -12.34
N HIS A 157 12.52 6.23 -11.66
CA HIS A 157 13.68 6.95 -12.19
C HIS A 157 14.83 5.99 -12.50
N GLY A 158 15.15 5.82 -13.78
CA GLY A 158 16.19 4.91 -14.27
C GLY A 158 15.69 3.58 -14.85
N LYS A 159 14.37 3.32 -14.88
CA LYS A 159 13.81 2.17 -15.59
C LYS A 159 13.62 2.48 -17.08
N ILE A 160 14.07 1.58 -17.95
CA ILE A 160 13.85 1.64 -19.40
C ILE A 160 12.55 0.90 -19.73
N VAL A 161 11.68 1.52 -20.52
CA VAL A 161 10.42 0.89 -20.95
C VAL A 161 10.67 0.04 -22.18
N ASP A 162 10.77 -1.28 -21.99
CA ASP A 162 10.83 -2.27 -23.06
C ASP A 162 9.88 -3.44 -22.75
N ALA A 163 8.69 -3.39 -23.36
CA ALA A 163 7.64 -4.38 -23.10
C ALA A 163 7.98 -5.77 -23.67
N ALA A 164 8.73 -5.83 -24.77
CA ALA A 164 9.12 -7.09 -25.39
C ALA A 164 10.13 -7.82 -24.50
N ARG A 165 11.17 -7.10 -24.07
CA ARG A 165 12.19 -7.65 -23.17
C ARG A 165 11.64 -7.99 -21.78
N TYR A 166 10.64 -7.27 -21.29
CA TYR A 166 9.94 -7.63 -20.06
C TYR A 166 9.18 -8.96 -20.19
N ARG A 167 8.47 -9.18 -21.31
CA ARG A 167 7.78 -10.46 -21.57
C ARG A 167 8.78 -11.62 -21.64
N GLU A 168 9.85 -11.47 -22.40
CA GLU A 168 10.91 -12.49 -22.50
C GLU A 168 11.54 -12.82 -21.14
N TRP A 169 11.82 -11.80 -20.30
CA TRP A 169 12.35 -12.02 -18.96
C TRP A 169 11.34 -12.74 -18.05
N THR A 170 10.06 -12.39 -18.14
CA THR A 170 9.00 -12.99 -17.31
C THR A 170 8.80 -14.46 -17.71
N GLU A 171 8.70 -14.75 -19.00
CA GLU A 171 8.57 -16.10 -19.56
C GLU A 171 9.81 -16.96 -19.26
N GLY A 172 11.02 -16.39 -19.38
CA GLY A 172 12.27 -17.08 -19.04
C GLY A 172 12.40 -17.38 -17.54
N SER A 173 11.88 -16.49 -16.69
CA SER A 173 11.82 -16.70 -15.23
C SER A 173 10.89 -17.87 -14.88
N GLU A 174 9.72 -17.96 -15.52
CA GLU A 174 8.79 -19.09 -15.33
C GLU A 174 9.37 -20.41 -15.84
N LEU A 175 10.05 -20.41 -16.99
CA LEU A 175 10.72 -21.60 -17.51
C LEU A 175 11.84 -22.10 -16.58
N THR A 176 12.59 -21.20 -15.97
CA THR A 176 13.66 -21.54 -15.02
C THR A 176 13.11 -22.17 -13.73
N HIS A 177 11.92 -21.75 -13.27
CA HIS A 177 11.23 -22.37 -12.13
C HIS A 177 10.66 -23.76 -12.48
N LEU A 178 10.10 -23.92 -13.68
CA LEU A 178 9.64 -25.22 -14.18
C LEU A 178 10.80 -26.22 -14.31
N CYS A 179 11.94 -25.78 -14.85
CA CYS A 179 13.13 -26.63 -15.00
C CYS A 179 13.74 -27.04 -13.64
N LYS A 180 13.59 -26.20 -12.60
CA LYS A 180 14.00 -26.54 -11.22
C LYS A 180 13.05 -27.56 -10.57
N ASN A 181 11.75 -27.45 -10.80
CA ASN A 181 10.78 -28.45 -10.33
C ASN A 181 10.92 -29.81 -11.03
N CYS A 182 11.55 -29.88 -12.21
CA CYS A 182 11.90 -31.14 -12.85
C CYS A 182 13.13 -31.84 -12.23
N THR A 183 13.81 -31.24 -11.25
CA THR A 183 15.00 -31.84 -10.59
C THR A 183 14.73 -32.44 -9.20
N SER A 184 13.49 -32.38 -8.70
CA SER A 184 13.08 -33.13 -7.51
C SER A 184 12.15 -34.27 -7.91
N GLU A 185 12.71 -35.48 -7.82
CA GLU A 185 12.06 -36.80 -7.94
C GLU A 185 11.74 -37.30 -9.37
N THR A 186 12.76 -37.97 -9.93
CA THR A 186 12.64 -39.28 -10.63
C THR A 186 12.23 -39.37 -12.11
N ASP A 187 12.36 -38.34 -12.94
CA ASP A 187 12.11 -38.49 -14.41
C ASP A 187 13.23 -37.95 -15.33
N ALA A 188 14.37 -37.52 -14.78
CA ALA A 188 15.46 -36.93 -15.58
C ALA A 188 16.29 -37.95 -16.41
N GLU A 189 16.07 -39.26 -16.27
CA GLU A 189 16.79 -40.29 -17.06
C GLU A 189 16.05 -40.79 -18.30
N ALA A 190 14.79 -40.40 -18.53
CA ALA A 190 14.01 -40.93 -19.66
C ALA A 190 14.11 -40.10 -20.96
N VAL A 191 14.48 -38.81 -20.89
CA VAL A 191 14.37 -37.90 -22.04
C VAL A 191 15.65 -37.75 -22.87
N CYS A 192 16.81 -38.19 -22.36
CA CYS A 192 18.09 -38.07 -23.08
C CYS A 192 18.49 -39.29 -23.91
N ASN A 193 17.62 -40.30 -24.08
CA ASN A 193 17.95 -41.52 -24.83
C ASN A 193 17.11 -41.74 -26.11
N GLU A 194 16.31 -40.76 -26.51
CA GLU A 194 15.63 -40.75 -27.81
C GLU A 194 15.69 -39.35 -28.45
N THR A 195 16.86 -38.96 -28.96
CA THR A 195 17.03 -38.28 -30.27
C THR A 195 18.50 -38.13 -30.64
#